data_AF-A0A2R2MLE5-F1
#
_entry.id   AF-A0A2R2MLE5-F1
#
_cell.length_a   1.000
_cell.length_b   1.000
_cell.length_c   1.000
_cell.angle_alpha   90.00
_cell.angle_beta   90.00
_cell.angle_gamma   90.00
#
_symmetry.space_group_name_H-M   'P 1'
#
loop_
_entity.id
_entity.type
_entity.pdbx_description
1 polymer ?
#
loop_
_entity_poly.entity_id
_entity_poly.type
_entity_poly.pdbx_seq_one_letter_code
_entity_poly.pdbx_strand_id
1 'polypeptide(L)'
;MVANSVAATVLSVNNIIAAYSTSLTASYVYCAITGFVLGPYLAGYYPVNNEIMDGENIDTLFMTMRFSKGVGGTVGPYLAGHIRGVTGSYYAVFLSIASCFGVFVFALSLLIYIRKWRSLKSLEGMRDVNAFN
;
A
#
# COMPACT_ATOMS: atom_id res chain seq x y z
N MET A 1 5.45 -2.90 -9.12
CA MET A 1 4.12 -2.42 -8.65
C MET A 1 3.22 -3.52 -8.09
N VAL A 2 2.99 -4.63 -8.81
CA VAL A 2 2.05 -5.69 -8.39
C VAL A 2 2.40 -6.31 -7.03
N ALA A 3 3.67 -6.67 -6.81
CA ALA A 3 4.11 -7.28 -5.55
C ALA A 3 3.81 -6.39 -4.32
N ASN A 4 4.04 -5.07 -4.42
CA ASN A 4 3.69 -4.11 -3.37
C ASN A 4 2.18 -3.99 -3.17
N SER A 5 1.39 -4.08 -4.23
CA SER A 5 -0.07 -4.12 -4.12
C SER A 5 -0.52 -5.37 -3.37
N VAL A 6 0.03 -6.55 -3.67
CA VAL A 6 -0.27 -7.79 -2.96
C VAL A 6 0.12 -7.70 -1.49
N ALA A 7 1.33 -7.22 -1.20
CA ALA A 7 1.78 -7.03 0.17
C ALA A 7 0.89 -6.06 0.95
N ALA A 8 0.49 -4.94 0.34
CA ALA A 8 -0.45 -3.98 0.95
C ALA A 8 -1.84 -4.59 1.18
N THR A 9 -2.33 -5.44 0.26
CA THR A 9 -3.60 -6.17 0.45
C THR A 9 -3.52 -7.10 1.66
N VAL A 10 -2.43 -7.88 1.78
CA VAL A 10 -2.24 -8.78 2.92
C VAL A 10 -2.17 -7.98 4.22
N LEU A 11 -1.46 -6.85 4.24
CA LEU A 11 -1.41 -5.98 5.42
C LEU A 11 -2.78 -5.39 5.76
N SER A 12 -3.57 -4.97 4.76
CA SER A 12 -4.93 -4.45 4.98
C SER A 12 -5.82 -5.52 5.63
N VAL A 13 -5.88 -6.71 5.03
CA VAL A 13 -6.69 -7.84 5.55
C VAL A 13 -6.21 -8.26 6.95
N ASN A 14 -4.90 -8.34 7.18
CA ASN A 14 -4.34 -8.70 8.48
C ASN A 14 -4.77 -7.70 9.58
N ASN A 15 -4.84 -6.40 9.24
CA ASN A 15 -5.34 -5.39 10.18
C ASN A 15 -6.85 -5.48 10.39
N ILE A 16 -7.65 -5.82 9.38
CA ILE A 16 -9.09 -6.11 9.57
C ILE A 16 -9.26 -7.27 10.55
N ILE A 17 -8.55 -8.38 10.36
CA ILE A 17 -8.63 -9.54 11.26
C ILE A 17 -8.21 -9.15 12.68
N ALA A 18 -7.12 -8.39 12.82
CA ALA A 18 -6.64 -7.92 14.13
C ALA A 18 -7.67 -7.04 14.85
N ALA A 19 -8.44 -6.23 14.13
CA ALA A 19 -9.46 -5.36 14.72
C ALA A 19 -10.53 -6.17 15.49
N TYR A 20 -10.90 -7.34 15.00
CA TYR A 20 -11.92 -8.20 15.62
C TYR A 20 -11.34 -9.31 16.51
N SER A 21 -10.01 -9.38 16.64
CA SER A 21 -9.35 -10.44 17.39
C SER A 21 -9.30 -10.14 18.90
N THR A 22 -9.65 -11.14 19.71
CA THR A 22 -9.65 -11.02 21.19
C THR A 22 -8.61 -11.89 21.88
N SER A 23 -7.89 -12.74 21.13
CA SER A 23 -6.92 -13.69 21.69
C SER A 23 -5.49 -13.18 21.60
N LEU A 24 -4.68 -13.57 22.60
CA LEU A 24 -3.24 -13.29 22.59
C LEU A 24 -2.53 -13.98 21.41
N THR A 25 -2.95 -15.20 21.06
CA THR A 25 -2.43 -15.93 19.91
C THR A 25 -2.63 -15.16 18.60
N ALA A 26 -3.80 -14.54 18.40
CA ALA A 26 -4.06 -13.72 17.23
C ALA A 26 -3.12 -12.50 17.16
N SER A 27 -2.71 -11.95 18.31
CA SER A 27 -1.74 -10.85 18.36
C SER A 27 -0.34 -11.30 17.90
N TYR A 28 0.10 -12.51 18.29
CA TYR A 28 1.37 -13.06 17.80
C TYR A 28 1.35 -13.31 16.29
N VAL A 29 0.25 -13.88 15.79
CA VAL A 29 0.06 -14.10 14.34
C VAL A 29 0.07 -12.76 13.59
N TYR A 30 -0.65 -11.76 14.09
CA TYR A 30 -0.66 -10.42 13.52
C TYR A 30 0.75 -9.83 13.41
N CYS A 31 1.55 -9.93 14.47
CA CYS A 31 2.92 -9.42 14.49
C CYS A 31 3.82 -10.16 13.49
N ALA A 32 3.72 -11.51 13.42
CA ALA A 32 4.51 -12.32 12.50
C ALA A 32 4.20 -11.99 11.03
N ILE A 33 2.92 -11.92 10.67
CA ILE A 33 2.47 -11.57 9.31
C ILE A 33 2.89 -10.13 8.97
N THR A 34 2.67 -9.19 9.88
CA THR A 34 3.05 -7.79 9.66
C THR A 34 4.55 -7.65 9.45
N GLY A 35 5.39 -8.28 10.29
CA GLY A 35 6.84 -8.25 10.13
C GLY A 35 7.32 -8.87 8.82
N PHE A 36 6.77 -10.05 8.47
CA PHE A 36 7.12 -10.76 7.24
C PHE A 36 6.75 -9.98 5.97
N VAL A 37 5.55 -9.39 5.94
CA VAL A 37 5.03 -8.70 4.73
C VAL A 37 5.56 -7.27 4.61
N LEU A 38 5.74 -6.58 5.74
CA LEU A 38 6.20 -5.19 5.72
C LEU A 38 7.64 -5.08 5.20
N GLY A 39 8.51 -6.06 5.44
CA GLY A 39 9.89 -6.07 4.93
C GLY A 39 9.97 -5.93 3.40
N PRO A 40 9.43 -6.89 2.63
CA PRO A 40 9.37 -6.81 1.17
C PRO A 40 8.59 -5.59 0.66
N TYR A 41 7.49 -5.22 1.33
CA TYR A 41 6.73 -4.02 0.97
C TYR A 41 7.62 -2.77 0.99
N LEU A 42 8.43 -2.60 2.05
CA LEU A 42 9.35 -1.47 2.17
C LEU A 42 10.54 -1.55 1.21
N ALA A 43 11.07 -2.75 0.95
CA ALA A 43 12.13 -2.95 -0.02
C ALA A 43 11.69 -2.56 -1.44
N GLY A 44 10.42 -2.79 -1.78
CA GLY A 44 9.85 -2.44 -3.07
C GLY A 44 9.55 -0.95 -3.29
N TYR A 45 9.70 -0.07 -2.29
CA TYR A 45 9.34 1.36 -2.44
C TYR A 45 10.07 2.05 -3.59
N TYR A 46 11.39 1.89 -3.65
CA TYR A 46 12.20 2.57 -4.67
C TYR A 46 11.88 2.03 -6.08
N PRO A 47 11.88 0.70 -6.32
CA PRO A 47 11.43 0.14 -7.59
C PRO A 47 10.01 0.55 -8.00
N VAL A 48 9.06 0.61 -7.06
CA VAL A 48 7.69 1.02 -7.37
C VAL A 48 7.61 2.49 -7.77
N ASN A 49 8.35 3.38 -7.10
CA ASN A 49 8.39 4.79 -7.48
C ASN A 49 9.05 4.99 -8.84
N ASN A 50 10.12 4.23 -9.12
CA ASN A 50 10.74 4.19 -10.45
C ASN A 50 9.73 3.75 -11.53
N GLU A 51 8.99 2.67 -11.26
CA GLU A 51 7.93 2.21 -12.17
C GLU A 51 6.85 3.28 -12.36
N ILE A 52 6.35 3.92 -11.29
CA ILE A 52 5.27 4.93 -11.35
C ILE A 52 5.66 6.17 -12.14
N MET A 53 6.89 6.63 -11.97
CA MET A 53 7.36 7.86 -12.59
C MET A 53 8.09 7.62 -13.92
N ASP A 54 8.12 6.37 -14.41
CA ASP A 54 8.79 5.97 -15.64
C ASP A 54 10.28 6.41 -15.68
N GLY A 55 10.95 6.40 -14.53
CA GLY A 55 12.35 6.81 -14.39
C GLY A 55 12.59 8.28 -14.08
N GLU A 56 11.57 9.15 -14.19
CA GLU A 56 11.72 10.59 -13.99
C GLU A 56 11.40 11.01 -12.55
N ASN A 57 12.09 11.99 -11.98
CA ASN A 57 11.74 12.56 -10.66
C ASN A 57 11.55 11.52 -9.52
N ILE A 58 12.20 10.36 -9.59
CA ILE A 58 12.04 9.24 -8.65
C ILE A 58 12.39 9.70 -7.23
N ASP A 59 13.47 10.47 -7.09
CA ASP A 59 13.97 10.96 -5.82
C ASP A 59 12.94 11.81 -5.09
N THR A 60 12.25 12.70 -5.81
CA THR A 60 11.20 13.56 -5.24
C THR A 60 10.05 12.72 -4.68
N LEU A 61 9.54 11.76 -5.45
CA LEU A 61 8.45 10.89 -4.99
C LEU A 61 8.90 9.99 -3.84
N PHE A 62 10.09 9.40 -3.94
CA PHE A 62 10.64 8.52 -2.91
C PHE A 62 10.92 9.25 -1.60
N MET A 63 11.52 10.44 -1.65
CA MET A 63 11.79 11.25 -0.46
C MET A 63 10.49 11.75 0.17
N THR A 64 9.49 12.14 -0.63
CA THR A 64 8.16 12.50 -0.12
C THR A 64 7.51 11.34 0.61
N MET A 65 7.56 10.13 0.04
CA MET A 65 7.01 8.93 0.67
C MET A 65 7.74 8.56 1.98
N ARG A 66 9.08 8.71 2.00
CA ARG A 66 9.91 8.48 3.19
C ARG A 66 9.60 9.50 4.29
N PHE A 67 9.46 10.78 3.93
CA PHE A 67 9.08 11.84 4.86
C PHE A 67 7.70 11.56 5.47
N SER A 68 6.69 11.28 4.66
CA SER A 68 5.34 10.93 5.13
C SER A 68 5.34 9.71 6.06
N LYS A 69 6.19 8.71 5.79
CA LYS A 69 6.38 7.57 6.68
C LYS A 69 6.99 7.99 8.02
N GLY A 70 7.97 8.89 8.02
CA GLY A 70 8.56 9.44 9.24
C GLY A 70 7.54 10.16 10.12
N VAL A 71 6.70 11.00 9.50
CA VAL A 71 5.58 11.67 10.18
C VAL A 71 4.62 10.65 10.77
N GLY A 72 4.17 9.67 9.97
CA GLY A 72 3.27 8.61 10.44
C GLY A 72 3.88 7.75 11.56
N GLY A 73 5.17 7.43 11.49
CA GLY A 73 5.88 6.68 12.53
C GLY A 73 6.03 7.45 13.84
N THR A 74 6.13 8.78 13.76
CA THR A 74 6.22 9.64 14.95
C THR A 74 4.85 9.85 15.59
N VAL A 75 3.83 10.18 14.80
CA VAL A 75 2.50 10.57 15.30
C VAL A 75 1.61 9.34 15.59
N GLY A 76 1.78 8.26 14.82
CA GLY A 76 0.95 7.05 14.89
C GLY A 76 0.84 6.44 16.29
N PRO A 77 1.94 6.22 17.03
CA PRO A 77 1.87 5.67 18.38
C PRO A 77 1.06 6.53 19.36
N TYR A 78 1.20 7.86 19.30
CA TYR A 78 0.43 8.78 20.15
C TYR A 78 -1.05 8.74 19.82
N LEU A 79 -1.42 8.75 18.54
CA LEU A 79 -2.81 8.60 18.11
C LEU A 79 -3.41 7.27 18.54
N ALA A 80 -2.67 6.17 18.36
CA ALA A 80 -3.11 4.84 18.77
C ALA A 80 -3.32 4.76 20.30
N GLY A 81 -2.41 5.32 21.08
CA GLY A 81 -2.53 5.43 22.53
C GLY A 81 -3.74 6.26 22.95
N HIS A 82 -3.97 7.40 22.30
CA HIS A 82 -5.12 8.26 22.58
C HIS A 82 -6.45 7.56 22.25
N ILE A 83 -6.56 6.91 21.09
CA ILE A 83 -7.75 6.14 20.69
C ILE A 83 -8.06 5.05 21.72
N ARG A 84 -7.05 4.27 22.14
CA ARG A 84 -7.23 3.26 23.17
C ARG A 84 -7.63 3.88 24.51
N GLY A 85 -7.05 5.03 24.86
CA GLY A 85 -7.38 5.75 26.10
C GLY A 85 -8.83 6.21 26.16
N VAL A 86 -9.38 6.71 25.05
CA VAL A 86 -10.76 7.22 24.99
C VAL A 86 -11.79 6.10 24.80
N THR A 87 -11.51 5.14 23.91
CA THR A 87 -12.49 4.11 23.53
C THR A 87 -12.38 2.81 24.33
N GLY A 88 -11.27 2.62 25.05
CA GLY A 88 -10.93 1.35 25.67
C GLY A 88 -10.64 0.23 24.66
N SER A 89 -10.48 0.53 23.36
CA SER A 89 -10.25 -0.47 22.30
C SER A 89 -9.23 -0.01 21.25
N TYR A 90 -8.49 -0.96 20.65
CA TYR A 90 -7.65 -0.70 19.48
C TYR A 90 -8.38 -0.94 18.14
N TYR A 91 -9.66 -1.31 18.20
CA TYR A 91 -10.48 -1.60 17.02
C TYR A 91 -10.37 -0.54 15.92
N ALA A 92 -10.60 0.73 16.28
CA ALA A 92 -10.54 1.84 15.34
C ALA A 92 -9.13 2.09 14.80
N VAL A 93 -8.08 1.78 15.57
CA VAL A 93 -6.68 1.89 15.14
C VAL A 93 -6.41 0.90 14.01
N PHE A 94 -6.74 -0.37 14.22
CA PHE A 94 -6.53 -1.42 13.23
C PHE A 94 -7.32 -1.17 11.95
N LEU A 95 -8.60 -0.77 12.04
CA LEU A 95 -9.38 -0.42 10.84
C LEU A 95 -8.84 0.82 10.12
N SER A 96 -8.31 1.81 10.83
CA SER A 96 -7.69 2.98 10.20
C SER A 96 -6.45 2.57 9.40
N ILE A 97 -5.59 1.71 9.97
CA ILE A 97 -4.42 1.16 9.26
C ILE A 97 -4.87 0.33 8.05
N ALA A 98 -5.89 -0.52 8.22
CA ALA A 98 -6.43 -1.31 7.13
C ALA A 98 -6.93 -0.42 5.98
N SER A 99 -7.63 0.66 6.30
CA SER A 99 -8.12 1.65 5.34
C SER A 99 -6.97 2.33 4.58
N CYS A 100 -5.92 2.77 5.26
CA CYS A 100 -4.76 3.38 4.61
C CYS A 100 -4.11 2.44 3.57
N PHE A 101 -3.90 1.17 3.94
CA PHE A 101 -3.41 0.17 2.99
C PHE A 101 -4.42 -0.12 1.86
N GLY A 102 -5.71 -0.17 2.18
CA GLY A 102 -6.78 -0.38 1.19
C GLY A 102 -6.85 0.72 0.14
N VAL A 103 -6.76 2.00 0.54
CA VAL A 103 -6.70 3.14 -0.38
C VAL A 103 -5.46 3.05 -1.27
N PHE A 104 -4.31 2.66 -0.70
CA PHE A 104 -3.09 2.46 -1.46
C PHE A 104 -3.23 1.33 -2.51
N VAL A 105 -3.81 0.19 -2.13
CA VAL A 105 -4.11 -0.92 -3.05
C VAL A 105 -5.04 -0.48 -4.17
N PHE A 106 -6.08 0.28 -3.84
CA PHE A 106 -7.02 0.81 -4.83
C PHE A 106 -6.32 1.73 -5.83
N ALA A 107 -5.52 2.69 -5.35
CA ALA A 107 -4.78 3.62 -6.19
C ALA A 107 -3.77 2.90 -7.11
N LEU A 108 -3.00 1.95 -6.59
CA LEU A 108 -2.06 1.17 -7.41
C LEU A 108 -2.78 0.31 -8.46
N SER A 109 -3.89 -0.33 -8.07
CA SER A 109 -4.69 -1.14 -9.00
C SER A 109 -5.25 -0.30 -10.14
N LEU A 110 -5.73 0.92 -9.83
CA LEU A 110 -6.21 1.88 -10.82
C LEU A 110 -5.09 2.33 -11.77
N LEU A 111 -3.89 2.61 -11.25
CA LEU A 111 -2.73 2.95 -12.09
C LEU A 111 -2.32 1.79 -13.01
N ILE A 112 -2.27 0.55 -12.49
CA ILE A 112 -1.97 -0.64 -13.29
C ILE A 112 -3.00 -0.80 -14.42
N TYR A 113 -4.29 -0.64 -14.09
CA TYR A 113 -5.36 -0.74 -15.07
C TYR A 113 -5.24 0.32 -16.17
N ILE A 114 -5.04 1.59 -15.80
CA ILE A 114 -4.88 2.69 -16.75
C ILE A 114 -3.69 2.47 -17.68
N ARG A 115 -2.54 2.03 -17.14
CA ARG A 115 -1.35 1.73 -17.93
C ARG A 115 -1.59 0.61 -18.94
N LYS A 116 -2.20 -0.49 -18.50
CA LYS A 116 -2.55 -1.61 -19.38
C LYS A 116 -3.53 -1.17 -20.47
N TRP A 117 -4.55 -0.40 -20.11
CA TRP A 117 -5.51 0.14 -21.06
C TRP A 117 -4.86 1.04 -22.12
N ARG A 118 -3.98 1.96 -21.71
CA ARG A 118 -3.23 2.84 -22.62
C ARG A 118 -2.33 2.03 -23.57
N SER A 119 -1.66 1.00 -23.06
CA SER A 119 -0.83 0.11 -23.86
C SER A 119 -1.63 -0.63 -24.93
N LEU A 120 -2.82 -1.14 -24.60
CA LEU A 120 -3.69 -1.83 -25.56
C LEU A 120 -4.15 -0.88 -26.67
N LYS A 121 -4.60 0.33 -26.31
CA LYS A 121 -4.98 1.35 -27.30
C LYS A 121 -3.84 1.74 -28.24
N SER A 122 -2.62 1.82 -27.72
CA SER A 122 -1.45 2.15 -28.53
C SER A 122 -1.13 1.04 -29.55
N LEU A 123 -1.31 -0.23 -29.17
CA LEU A 123 -1.12 -1.37 -30.07
C LEU A 123 -2.19 -1.43 -31.16
N GLU A 124 -3.45 -1.14 -30.82
CA GLU A 124 -4.54 -1.02 -31.79
C GLU A 124 -4.24 0.08 -32.83
N GLY A 125 -3.83 1.27 -32.39
CA GLY A 125 -3.46 2.36 -33.30
C GLY A 125 -2.29 2.02 -34.24
N MET A 126 -1.27 1.31 -33.76
CA MET A 126 -0.17 0.84 -34.60
C MET A 126 -0.61 -0.21 -35.63
N ARG A 127 -1.52 -1.11 -35.25
CA ARG A 127 -2.08 -2.11 -36.19
C ARG A 127 -2.86 -1.43 -37.31
N ASP A 128 -3.65 -0.42 -36.97
CA ASP A 128 -4.46 0.30 -37.95
C ASP A 128 -3.57 1.07 -38.94
N VAL A 129 -2.52 1.76 -38.47
CA VAL A 129 -1.54 2.43 -39.35
C VAL A 129 -0.86 1.45 -40.32
N ASN A 130 -0.46 0.27 -39.85
CA ASN A 130 0.16 -0.75 -40.70
C ASN A 130 -0.81 -1.43 -41.68
N ALA A 131 -2.13 -1.33 -41.47
CA ALA A 131 -3.13 -1.85 -42.39
C ALA A 131 -3.46 -0.89 -43.55
N PHE A 132 -3.06 0.38 -43.44
CA PHE A 132 -3.28 1.43 -44.45
C PHE A 132 -2.03 1.76 -45.29
N ASN A 133 -0.88 1.14 -44.98
CA ASN A 133 0.36 1.20 -45.78
C ASN A 133 0.53 -0.09 -46.59
#